data_AF-A0A1V5LC67-F1
#
_entry.id   AF-A0A1V5LC67-F1
#
_cell.length_a   1.000
_cell.length_b   1.000
_cell.length_c   1.000
_cell.angle_alpha   90.00
_cell.angle_beta   90.00
_cell.angle_gamma   90.00
#
_symmetry.space_group_name_H-M   'P 1'
#
loop_
_entity.id
_entity.type
_entity.pdbx_description
1 polymer ?
#
loop_
_entity_poly.entity_id
_entity_poly.type
_entity_poly.pdbx_seq_one_letter_code
_entity_poly.pdbx_strand_id
1 'polypeptide(L)'
;MEIKFDRTRERYGLYTFDRQVKKLRYTFSDRPIPPAEFLQHWLASFYQGMMHNICLTQLRPEGLIYMHGDYLQIATPEGRHKRRLKQEYPRVVSELFAIAPEWIERAQLALVENMDMEKRHGIYRPTSGAESREEG
;
A
#
# COMPACT_ATOMS: atom_id res chain seq x y z
N MET A 1 -13.27 -13.52 8.08
CA MET A 1 -12.61 -12.47 8.88
C MET A 1 -13.28 -12.43 10.26
N GLU A 2 -12.62 -11.88 11.27
CA GLU A 2 -13.17 -11.78 12.63
C GLU A 2 -12.83 -10.42 13.24
N ILE A 3 -13.78 -9.80 13.92
CA ILE A 3 -13.58 -8.58 14.72
C ILE A 3 -13.66 -8.97 16.19
N LYS A 4 -12.67 -8.57 17.00
CA LYS A 4 -12.70 -8.75 18.47
C LYS A 4 -12.50 -7.42 19.17
N PHE A 5 -13.29 -7.17 20.21
CA PHE A 5 -13.12 -6.02 21.08
C PHE A 5 -12.13 -6.34 22.21
N ASP A 6 -11.10 -5.52 22.35
CA ASP A 6 -10.16 -5.52 23.47
C ASP A 6 -10.65 -4.52 24.52
N ARG A 7 -11.17 -5.04 25.65
CA ARG A 7 -11.70 -4.23 26.75
C ARG A 7 -10.63 -3.41 27.46
N THR A 8 -9.39 -3.87 27.48
CA THR A 8 -8.29 -3.17 28.16
C THR A 8 -7.86 -1.95 27.36
N ARG A 9 -7.86 -2.06 26.03
CA ARG A 9 -7.45 -0.97 25.13
C ARG A 9 -8.61 -0.14 24.58
N GLU A 10 -9.84 -0.53 24.87
CA GLU A 10 -11.08 0.02 24.31
C GLU A 10 -11.02 0.12 22.77
N ARG A 11 -10.55 -0.94 22.11
CA ARG A 11 -10.37 -0.97 20.64
C ARG A 11 -10.82 -2.30 20.03
N TYR A 12 -11.24 -2.24 18.78
CA TYR A 12 -11.50 -3.41 17.97
C TYR A 12 -10.24 -3.83 17.22
N GLY A 13 -9.96 -5.13 17.18
CA GLY A 13 -8.97 -5.74 16.29
C GLY A 13 -9.66 -6.47 15.15
N LEU A 14 -9.28 -6.17 13.91
CA LEU A 14 -9.67 -6.94 12.73
C LEU A 14 -8.63 -8.02 12.44
N TYR A 15 -9.08 -9.27 12.44
CA TYR A 15 -8.24 -10.43 12.19
C TYR A 15 -8.64 -11.16 10.92
N THR A 16 -7.64 -11.60 10.17
CA THR A 16 -7.81 -12.51 9.04
C THR A 16 -7.22 -13.87 9.39
N PHE A 17 -7.79 -14.92 8.83
CA PHE A 17 -7.27 -16.28 8.96
C PHE A 17 -6.65 -16.67 7.62
N ASP A 18 -5.43 -17.17 7.64
CA ASP A 18 -4.85 -17.90 6.52
C ASP A 18 -4.63 -19.33 7.00
N ARG A 19 -5.49 -20.27 6.55
CA ARG A 19 -5.65 -21.73 6.81
C ARG A 19 -5.15 -22.37 8.14
N GLN A 20 -4.15 -21.81 8.81
CA GLN A 20 -3.52 -22.22 10.07
C GLN A 20 -3.24 -21.07 11.06
N VAL A 21 -3.16 -19.80 10.62
CA VAL A 21 -2.74 -18.67 11.47
C VAL A 21 -3.73 -17.51 11.45
N LYS A 22 -4.08 -17.04 12.65
CA LYS A 22 -4.83 -15.79 12.86
C LYS A 22 -3.87 -14.61 12.85
N LYS A 23 -4.03 -13.70 11.89
CA LYS A 23 -3.20 -12.49 11.73
C LYS A 23 -4.03 -11.23 12.00
N LEU A 24 -3.56 -10.40 12.93
CA LEU A 24 -4.10 -9.05 13.16
C LEU A 24 -3.77 -8.16 11.95
N ARG A 25 -4.77 -7.45 11.41
CA ARG A 25 -4.61 -6.54 10.27
C ARG A 25 -4.61 -5.09 10.70
N TYR A 26 -5.63 -4.68 11.47
CA TYR A 26 -5.79 -3.31 11.93
C TYR A 26 -6.41 -3.31 13.32
N THR A 27 -6.20 -2.22 14.05
CA THR A 27 -7.02 -1.90 15.23
C THR A 27 -7.70 -0.56 15.02
N PHE A 28 -8.96 -0.47 15.41
CA PHE A 28 -9.77 0.74 15.23
C PHE A 28 -10.67 0.98 16.45
N SER A 29 -11.15 2.21 16.57
CA SER A 29 -12.16 2.61 17.55
C SER A 29 -13.49 2.80 16.82
N ASP A 30 -14.60 2.57 17.51
CA ASP A 30 -15.95 2.97 17.04
C ASP A 30 -16.27 4.44 17.39
N ARG A 31 -15.40 5.12 18.14
CA ARG A 31 -15.53 6.55 18.41
C ARG A 31 -15.16 7.35 17.15
N PRO A 32 -16.02 8.27 16.70
CA PRO A 32 -15.69 9.15 15.58
C PRO A 32 -14.54 10.08 15.95
N ILE A 33 -13.70 10.41 14.97
CA ILE A 33 -12.64 11.41 15.12
C ILE A 33 -13.13 12.80 14.69
N PRO A 34 -12.73 13.88 15.38
CA PRO A 34 -13.05 15.24 14.94
C PRO A 34 -12.50 15.55 13.55
N PRO A 35 -13.15 16.42 12.76
CA PRO A 35 -12.67 16.78 11.42
C PRO A 35 -11.23 17.31 11.36
N ALA A 36 -10.80 18.07 12.37
CA ALA A 36 -9.44 18.59 12.45
C ALA A 36 -8.40 17.48 12.61
N GLU A 37 -8.70 16.48 13.45
CA GLU A 37 -7.84 15.31 13.66
C GLU A 37 -7.79 14.43 12.40
N PHE A 38 -8.93 14.23 11.74
CA PHE A 38 -8.98 13.55 10.45
C PHE A 38 -8.09 14.24 9.42
N LEU A 39 -8.20 15.56 9.26
CA LEU A 39 -7.41 16.33 8.30
C LEU A 39 -5.91 16.20 8.59
N GLN A 40 -5.52 16.27 9.87
CA GLN A 40 -4.13 16.09 10.27
C GLN A 40 -3.61 14.71 9.86
N HIS A 41 -4.36 13.64 10.14
CA HIS A 41 -3.97 12.28 9.75
C HIS A 41 -3.95 12.08 8.24
N TRP A 42 -4.92 12.66 7.52
CA TRP A 42 -5.00 12.62 6.07
C TRP A 42 -3.77 13.28 5.43
N LEU A 43 -3.41 14.49 5.84
CA LEU A 43 -2.23 15.21 5.33
C LEU A 43 -0.94 14.46 5.67
N ALA A 44 -0.81 13.95 6.89
CA ALA A 44 0.35 13.17 7.30
C ALA A 44 0.47 11.81 6.57
N SER A 45 -0.60 11.33 5.94
CA SER A 45 -0.60 10.06 5.21
C SER A 45 0.17 10.15 3.88
N PHE A 46 0.21 11.33 3.25
CA PHE A 46 0.90 11.54 1.97
C PHE A 46 2.42 11.38 2.07
N TYR A 47 2.98 11.66 3.25
CA TYR A 47 4.43 11.57 3.51
C TYR A 47 4.86 10.24 4.14
N GLN A 48 3.99 9.24 4.17
CA GLN A 48 4.35 7.91 4.65
C GLN A 48 5.17 7.19 3.59
N GLY A 49 6.21 6.45 3.98
CA GLY A 49 7.09 5.79 3.01
C GLY A 49 6.37 4.86 2.02
N MET A 50 5.24 4.26 2.42
CA MET A 50 4.40 3.44 1.53
C MET A 50 3.84 4.21 0.33
N MET A 51 3.74 5.54 0.41
CA MET A 51 3.29 6.44 -0.64
C MET A 51 4.37 6.74 -1.69
N HIS A 52 5.62 6.39 -1.44
CA HIS A 52 6.75 6.65 -2.34
C HIS A 52 6.80 5.67 -3.54
N ASN A 53 5.71 4.95 -3.78
CA ASN A 53 5.56 4.02 -4.89
C ASN A 53 4.10 4.03 -5.35
N ILE A 54 3.91 3.85 -6.66
CA ILE A 54 2.57 3.66 -7.22
C ILE A 54 1.97 2.35 -6.66
N CYS A 55 0.77 2.46 -6.11
CA CYS A 55 -0.03 1.34 -5.64
C CYS A 55 -1.28 1.22 -6.52
N LEU A 56 -1.45 0.08 -7.20
CA LEU A 56 -2.66 -0.22 -7.97
C LEU A 56 -3.31 -1.49 -7.43
N THR A 57 -4.62 -1.44 -7.25
CA THR A 57 -5.41 -2.60 -6.81
C THR A 57 -6.68 -2.66 -7.64
N GLN A 58 -6.99 -3.83 -8.18
CA GLN A 58 -8.20 -4.06 -8.95
C GLN A 58 -8.80 -5.42 -8.58
N LEU A 59 -10.08 -5.40 -8.19
CA LEU A 59 -10.88 -6.60 -8.03
C LEU A 59 -11.47 -6.99 -9.38
N ARG A 60 -11.39 -8.28 -9.72
CA ARG A 60 -11.93 -8.89 -10.92
C ARG A 60 -12.76 -10.13 -10.54
N PRO A 61 -13.65 -10.63 -11.42
CA PRO A 61 -14.43 -11.84 -11.15
C PRO A 61 -13.56 -13.06 -10.77
N GLU A 62 -12.40 -13.19 -11.41
CA GLU A 62 -11.43 -14.27 -11.21
C GLU A 62 -10.47 -14.04 -10.03
N GLY A 63 -10.49 -12.87 -9.38
CA GLY A 63 -9.57 -12.60 -8.28
C GLY A 63 -9.18 -11.14 -8.05
N LEU A 64 -8.01 -10.94 -7.44
CA LEU A 64 -7.46 -9.64 -7.08
C LEU A 64 -6.11 -9.44 -7.75
N ILE A 65 -5.94 -8.32 -8.44
CA ILE A 65 -4.64 -7.84 -8.88
C ILE A 65 -4.20 -6.73 -7.93
N TYR A 66 -3.01 -6.89 -7.38
CA TYR A 66 -2.36 -5.95 -6.49
C TYR A 66 -0.96 -5.64 -7.00
N MET A 67 -0.61 -4.37 -7.06
CA MET A 67 0.72 -3.90 -7.44
C MET A 67 1.18 -2.78 -6.52
N HIS A 68 2.42 -2.84 -6.06
CA HIS A 68 3.06 -1.77 -5.29
C HIS A 68 4.52 -1.64 -5.67
N GLY A 69 4.89 -0.49 -6.25
CA GLY A 69 6.15 -0.36 -6.96
C GLY A 69 6.27 -1.42 -8.05
N ASP A 70 7.42 -2.06 -8.19
CA ASP A 70 7.62 -3.12 -9.18
C ASP A 70 7.09 -4.50 -8.73
N TYR A 71 6.52 -4.63 -7.53
CA TYR A 71 5.95 -5.90 -7.05
C TYR A 71 4.52 -6.06 -7.55
N LEU A 72 4.27 -7.13 -8.31
CA LEU A 72 2.95 -7.55 -8.76
C LEU A 72 2.53 -8.84 -8.03
N GLN A 73 1.28 -8.87 -7.59
CA GLN A 73 0.61 -10.05 -7.06
C GLN A 73 -0.76 -10.22 -7.72
N ILE A 74 -1.01 -11.41 -8.27
CA ILE A 74 -2.32 -11.83 -8.77
C ILE A 74 -2.80 -12.97 -7.86
N ALA A 75 -3.97 -12.79 -7.25
CA ALA A 75 -4.57 -13.76 -6.35
C ALA A 75 -5.90 -14.24 -6.94
N THR A 76 -6.00 -15.54 -7.25
CA THR A 76 -7.19 -16.21 -7.77
C THR A 76 -7.65 -17.29 -6.79
N PRO A 77 -8.80 -17.96 -7.01
CA PRO A 77 -9.20 -19.12 -6.20
C PRO A 77 -8.17 -20.26 -6.19
N GLU A 78 -7.41 -20.42 -7.27
CA GLU A 78 -6.40 -21.47 -7.45
C GLU A 78 -5.09 -21.16 -6.71
N GLY A 79 -4.79 -19.88 -6.44
CA GLY A 79 -3.60 -19.51 -5.69
C GLY A 79 -3.17 -18.06 -5.84
N ARG A 80 -1.92 -17.81 -5.43
CA ARG A 80 -1.29 -16.49 -5.53
C ARG A 80 -0.03 -16.58 -6.36
N HIS A 81 0.11 -15.71 -7.35
CA HIS A 81 1.30 -15.58 -8.17
C HIS A 81 1.93 -14.21 -7.97
N LYS A 82 3.26 -14.17 -7.83
CA LYS A 82 4.02 -12.98 -7.48
C LYS A 82 5.21 -12.83 -8.42
N ARG A 83 5.45 -11.62 -8.91
CA ARG A 83 6.64 -11.32 -9.73
C ARG A 83 7.06 -9.86 -9.60
N ARG A 84 8.31 -9.58 -9.96
CA ARG A 84 8.84 -8.21 -10.11
C ARG A 84 8.77 -7.80 -11.57
N LEU A 85 8.22 -6.63 -11.86
CA LEU A 85 8.00 -6.15 -13.23
C LEU A 85 9.26 -5.49 -13.83
N LYS A 86 10.07 -4.81 -13.00
CA LYS A 86 11.27 -4.08 -13.44
C LYS A 86 10.98 -3.21 -14.67
N GLN A 87 11.62 -3.49 -15.80
CA GLN A 87 11.49 -2.74 -17.05
C GLN A 87 10.15 -2.95 -17.78
N GLU A 88 9.42 -4.04 -17.47
CA GLU A 88 8.10 -4.31 -18.09
C GLU A 88 6.96 -3.47 -17.48
N TYR A 89 7.27 -2.62 -16.51
CA TYR A 89 6.28 -1.99 -15.65
C TYR A 89 5.21 -1.19 -16.40
N PRO A 90 5.51 -0.21 -17.29
CA PRO A 90 4.47 0.55 -17.98
C PRO A 90 3.58 -0.33 -18.87
N ARG A 91 4.19 -1.29 -19.58
CA ARG A 91 3.49 -2.24 -20.45
C ARG A 91 2.49 -3.08 -19.65
N VAL A 92 2.95 -3.70 -18.56
CA VAL A 92 2.11 -4.57 -17.73
C VAL A 92 1.01 -3.79 -17.02
N VAL A 93 1.28 -2.55 -16.60
CA VAL A 93 0.23 -1.70 -16.01
C VAL A 93 -0.84 -1.36 -17.05
N SER A 94 -0.45 -1.04 -18.28
CA SER A 94 -1.42 -0.80 -19.36
C SER A 94 -2.27 -2.03 -19.65
N GLU A 95 -1.65 -3.21 -19.79
CA GLU A 95 -2.35 -4.47 -20.04
C GLU A 95 -3.31 -4.88 -18.91
N LEU A 96 -2.91 -4.68 -17.65
CA LEU A 96 -3.69 -5.13 -16.50
C LEU A 96 -4.71 -4.11 -16.02
N PHE A 97 -4.39 -2.82 -16.04
CA PHE A 97 -5.25 -1.79 -15.43
C PHE A 97 -5.91 -0.88 -16.47
N ALA A 98 -5.64 -1.08 -17.77
CA ALA A 98 -6.10 -0.22 -18.84
C ALA A 98 -5.74 1.26 -18.63
N ILE A 99 -4.56 1.50 -18.04
CA ILE A 99 -4.00 2.84 -17.85
C ILE A 99 -2.95 3.07 -18.93
N ALA A 100 -3.15 4.11 -19.72
CA ALA A 100 -2.24 4.42 -20.81
C ALA A 100 -0.80 4.68 -20.27
N PRO A 101 0.26 4.14 -20.90
CA PRO A 101 1.63 4.20 -20.39
C PRO A 101 2.11 5.60 -20.03
N GLU A 102 1.69 6.62 -20.79
CA GLU A 102 2.06 8.02 -20.57
C GLU A 102 1.62 8.55 -19.20
N TRP A 103 0.49 8.07 -18.65
CA TRP A 103 0.04 8.48 -17.32
C TRP A 103 0.88 7.84 -16.21
N ILE A 104 1.34 6.61 -16.45
CA ILE A 104 2.20 5.89 -15.52
C ILE A 104 3.57 6.54 -15.47
N GLU A 105 4.15 6.86 -16.61
CA GLU A 105 5.44 7.55 -16.71
C GLU A 105 5.38 8.92 -16.01
N ARG A 106 4.33 9.71 -16.26
CA ARG A 106 4.11 10.99 -15.56
C ARG A 106 3.97 10.82 -14.05
N ALA A 107 3.26 9.80 -13.59
CA ALA A 107 3.13 9.52 -12.16
C ALA A 107 4.46 9.11 -11.53
N GLN A 108 5.29 8.32 -12.24
CA GLN A 108 6.62 7.94 -11.77
C GLN A 108 7.54 9.17 -11.65
N LEU A 109 7.52 10.07 -12.64
CA LEU A 109 8.28 11.33 -12.58
C LEU A 109 7.84 12.19 -11.39
N ALA A 110 6.53 12.40 -11.23
CA ALA A 110 5.98 13.17 -10.12
C ALA A 110 6.36 12.58 -8.74
N LEU A 111 6.43 11.24 -8.61
CA LEU A 111 6.88 10.60 -7.38
C LEU A 111 8.35 10.89 -7.07
N VAL A 112 9.24 10.83 -8.07
CA VAL A 112 10.67 11.16 -7.88
C VAL A 112 10.82 12.61 -7.45
N GLU A 113 10.14 13.54 -8.13
CA GLU A 113 10.16 14.96 -7.79
C GLU A 113 9.66 15.23 -6.36
N ASN A 114 8.55 14.57 -5.97
CA ASN A 114 8.00 14.67 -4.62
C ASN A 114 8.98 14.13 -3.58
N MET A 115 9.58 12.96 -3.80
CA MET A 115 10.55 12.38 -2.87
C MET A 115 11.79 13.27 -2.70
N ASP A 116 12.29 13.87 -3.78
CA ASP A 116 13.43 14.78 -3.73
C ASP A 116 13.08 16.09 -3.01
N MET A 117 11.86 16.60 -3.19
CA MET A 117 11.32 17.72 -2.43
C MET A 117 11.22 17.37 -0.94
N GLU A 118 10.67 16.20 -0.58
CA GLU A 118 10.59 15.75 0.81
C GLU A 118 11.95 15.61 1.48
N LYS A 119 12.95 15.06 0.78
CA LYS A 119 14.32 14.94 1.28
C LYS A 119 14.94 16.31 1.56
N ARG A 120 14.79 17.27 0.62
CA ARG A 120 15.29 18.64 0.78
C ARG A 120 14.66 19.35 1.98
N HIS A 121 13.40 19.06 2.29
CA HIS A 121 12.67 19.66 3.41
C HIS A 121 12.75 18.85 4.71
N GLY A 122 13.47 17.72 4.74
CA GLY A 122 13.61 16.90 5.94
C GLY A 122 12.33 16.20 6.41
N ILE A 123 11.35 16.04 5.51
CA ILE A 123 10.05 15.40 5.80
C ILE A 123 9.93 13.99 5.22
N TYR A 124 10.95 13.54 4.47
CA TYR A 124 11.02 12.21 3.88
C TYR A 124 10.96 11.12 4.95
N ARG A 125 10.10 10.12 4.74
CA ARG A 125 10.00 8.94 5.61
C ARG A 125 10.27 7.66 4.82
N PRO A 126 11.29 6.87 5.15
CA PRO A 126 11.53 5.61 4.44
C PRO A 126 10.39 4.62 4.69
N THR A 127 10.15 3.71 3.74
CA THR A 127 9.28 2.56 3.99
C THR A 127 9.96 1.65 5.02
N SER A 128 9.22 1.21 6.05
CA SER A 128 9.72 0.26 7.04
C SER A 128 10.17 -1.04 6.35
N GLY A 129 11.49 -1.29 6.37
CA GLY A 129 12.17 -2.38 5.66
C GLY A 129 13.16 -1.93 4.56
N ALA A 130 13.27 -0.64 4.26
CA ALA A 130 14.31 -0.10 3.39
C ALA A 130 15.67 0.04 4.10
N GLU A 131 15.69 0.46 5.37
CA GLU A 131 16.91 0.55 6.20
C GLU A 131 17.55 -0.82 6.47
N SER A 132 16.79 -1.91 6.39
CA SER A 132 17.27 -3.28 6.64
C SER A 132 17.94 -3.94 5.44
N ARG A 133 18.12 -3.22 4.32
CA ARG A 133 18.62 -3.77 3.05
C ARG A 133 19.91 -3.13 2.53
N GLU A 134 20.43 -2.11 3.21
CA GLU A 134 21.74 -1.52 2.89
C GLU A 134 22.91 -2.19 3.65
N GLU A 135 22.61 -3.09 4.58
CA GLU A 135 23.57 -4.01 5.20
C GLU A 135 23.24 -5.46 4.81
N GLY A 136 23.71 -5.91 3.64
CA GLY A 136 23.51 -7.28 3.16
C GLY A 136 24.27 -7.61 1.89
#